data_AF-A0A221T3K4-F1
#
_entry.id   AF-A0A221T3K4-F1
#
_cell.length_a   1.000
_cell.length_b   1.000
_cell.length_c   1.000
_cell.angle_alpha   90.00
_cell.angle_beta   90.00
_cell.angle_gamma   90.00
#
_symmetry.space_group_name_H-M   'P 1'
#
loop_
_entity.id
_entity.type
_entity.pdbx_description
1 polymer ?
#
loop_
_entity_poly.entity_id
_entity_poly.type
_entity_poly.pdbx_seq_one_letter_code
_entity_poly.pdbx_strand_id
1 'polypeptide(L)'
;MTLTEPPVTLQPFTIATALLKKLVTHQATTIERAIAEAVMNAVDAGASAVDVDLSPTELHIRDNGRGLTQKEEIEKYFAVFGFDHDTADEQGKRQYGEFGMGRAQLFKFGRVTWRTGHHKLTVDIHAHGMAYTHEERPRFQPGVHIHVVFNEADHITKNFDGHLKALRTHFQFLDTPVTVNGQPCRVTMDWDDEDDLAYYKVTSRGETFVFNKGVLVQSFWGNGGYVLSKVPLQVNITRTAVLPVHLDRIRAKISRIAARQRRDKLKLTDDEKRQLLAEMQYMKVDDWSRHKLVHDVTGSKYTLMEFVTEVEKRRVLSMESMHGRGDPYADMAHQHRQAFVLQRGMLSVYDCDSLQRWFETVQDILRLQLKDSPFALKQALEQLSRVTVEGDIQKAVPKLNVDHVLVERSKWTPFERLVMRALNTPSAHWESAVSQALRAQGDRTTLNKRELVLGESATAAGWTDGRSFIAIERRQLKQAKEGLPGFVALGALILHEYTHRGDSKSALHDADFYQTFHDAAMRLKFGQAVEKAHATYLRYKDEPAYAAGKKGKGQAAEPEPDAAEGEGD
;
A
#
# COMPACT_ATOMS: atom_id res chain seq x y z
N MET A 1 69.92 -11.84 -31.41
CA MET A 1 68.75 -11.90 -32.31
C MET A 1 67.58 -11.26 -31.61
N THR A 2 67.33 -9.98 -31.88
CA THR A 2 66.13 -9.28 -31.43
C THR A 2 64.98 -9.76 -32.30
N LEU A 3 64.08 -10.54 -31.72
CA LEU A 3 62.82 -10.94 -32.35
C LEU A 3 61.95 -9.68 -32.43
N THR A 4 61.87 -9.09 -33.62
CA THR A 4 60.88 -8.05 -33.93
C THR A 4 59.51 -8.71 -33.97
N GLU A 5 58.61 -8.28 -33.08
CA GLU A 5 57.22 -8.72 -33.10
C GLU A 5 56.57 -8.42 -34.45
N PRO A 6 55.70 -9.32 -34.97
CA PRO A 6 55.04 -9.09 -36.25
C PRO A 6 54.13 -7.86 -36.18
N PRO A 7 54.00 -7.09 -37.28
CA PRO A 7 53.22 -5.86 -37.29
C PRO A 7 51.74 -6.16 -37.01
N VAL A 8 51.21 -5.55 -35.95
CA VAL A 8 49.78 -5.59 -35.62
C VAL A 8 49.06 -4.56 -36.47
N THR A 9 48.07 -4.99 -37.26
CA THR A 9 47.21 -4.10 -38.06
C THR A 9 45.82 -4.06 -37.44
N LEU A 10 45.33 -2.86 -37.13
CA LEU A 10 43.95 -2.64 -36.69
C LEU A 10 43.02 -2.65 -37.90
N GLN A 11 42.00 -3.50 -37.86
CA GLN A 11 40.95 -3.57 -38.88
C GLN A 11 39.63 -3.07 -38.25
N PRO A 12 38.95 -2.07 -38.85
CA PRO A 12 37.70 -1.59 -38.32
C PRO A 12 36.58 -2.63 -38.52
N PHE A 13 35.65 -2.69 -37.57
CA PHE A 13 34.41 -3.45 -37.76
C PHE A 13 33.54 -2.79 -38.83
N THR A 14 32.83 -3.61 -39.61
CA THR A 14 31.83 -3.14 -40.59
C THR A 14 30.44 -3.63 -40.20
N ILE A 15 29.41 -2.82 -40.49
CA ILE A 15 28.01 -3.17 -40.20
C ILE A 15 27.38 -3.73 -41.48
N ALA A 16 26.87 -4.96 -41.40
CA ALA A 16 26.11 -5.55 -42.49
C ALA A 16 24.76 -4.85 -42.70
N THR A 17 24.39 -4.57 -43.95
CA THR A 17 23.11 -3.93 -44.32
C THR A 17 21.88 -4.68 -43.77
N ALA A 18 21.96 -6.01 -43.67
CA ALA A 18 20.90 -6.83 -43.09
C ALA A 18 20.71 -6.56 -41.59
N LEU A 19 21.78 -6.30 -40.84
CA LEU A 19 21.71 -5.92 -39.43
C LEU A 19 21.12 -4.52 -39.29
N LEU A 20 21.52 -3.57 -40.14
CA LEU A 20 20.93 -2.24 -40.16
C LEU A 20 19.43 -2.28 -40.42
N LYS A 21 18.98 -3.08 -41.40
CA LYS A 21 17.53 -3.29 -41.65
C LYS A 21 16.82 -3.82 -40.41
N LYS A 22 17.39 -4.83 -39.73
CA LYS A 22 16.84 -5.38 -38.49
C LYS A 22 16.74 -4.32 -37.40
N LEU A 23 17.80 -3.53 -37.18
CA LEU A 23 17.79 -2.44 -36.22
C LEU A 23 16.62 -1.48 -36.51
N VAL A 24 16.52 -0.98 -37.74
CA VAL A 24 15.44 -0.06 -38.14
C VAL A 24 14.04 -0.66 -37.91
N THR A 25 13.83 -1.93 -38.26
CA THR A 25 12.52 -2.58 -38.09
C THR A 25 12.16 -2.88 -36.63
N HIS A 26 13.16 -3.11 -35.76
CA HIS A 26 12.95 -3.46 -34.34
C HIS A 26 13.06 -2.26 -33.37
N GLN A 27 13.62 -1.12 -33.81
CA GLN A 27 13.91 0.02 -32.93
C GLN A 27 12.68 0.88 -32.61
N ALA A 28 11.75 1.04 -33.56
CA ALA A 28 10.49 1.75 -33.33
C ALA A 28 9.44 0.75 -32.86
N THR A 29 8.94 0.88 -31.64
CA THR A 29 7.84 0.03 -31.14
C THR A 29 6.49 0.45 -31.72
N THR A 30 6.23 1.76 -31.88
CA THR A 30 4.93 2.29 -32.32
C THR A 30 5.05 3.44 -33.33
N ILE A 31 3.94 3.79 -34.01
CA ILE A 31 3.90 4.87 -35.01
C ILE A 31 4.08 6.24 -34.37
N GLU A 32 3.56 6.45 -33.15
CA GLU A 32 3.68 7.69 -32.40
C GLU A 32 5.12 8.02 -32.08
N ARG A 33 5.93 7.00 -31.80
CA ARG A 33 7.38 7.15 -31.59
C ARG A 33 8.11 7.57 -32.85
N ALA A 34 7.78 6.95 -33.98
CA ALA A 34 8.38 7.32 -35.25
C ALA A 34 7.99 8.75 -35.68
N ILE A 35 6.76 9.17 -35.42
CA ILE A 35 6.31 10.56 -35.62
C ILE A 35 7.05 11.49 -34.64
N ALA A 36 7.18 11.11 -33.36
CA ALA A 36 7.89 11.93 -32.37
C ALA A 36 9.35 12.18 -32.74
N GLU A 37 10.05 11.19 -33.31
CA GLU A 37 11.39 11.37 -33.86
C GLU A 37 11.44 12.39 -35.00
N ALA A 38 10.46 12.37 -35.92
CA ALA A 38 10.37 13.36 -36.98
C ALA A 38 10.08 14.77 -36.45
N VAL A 39 9.17 14.90 -35.48
CA VAL A 39 8.85 16.19 -34.83
C VAL A 39 10.08 16.73 -34.08
N MET A 40 10.81 15.89 -33.33
CA MET A 40 12.04 16.30 -32.66
C MET A 40 13.10 16.79 -33.65
N ASN A 41 13.26 16.11 -34.80
CA ASN A 41 14.18 16.55 -35.85
C ASN A 41 13.75 17.90 -36.46
N ALA A 42 12.45 18.16 -36.60
CA ALA A 42 11.95 19.45 -37.06
C ALA A 42 12.28 20.57 -36.06
N VAL A 43 12.12 20.31 -34.75
CA VAL A 43 12.51 21.27 -33.70
C VAL A 43 14.01 21.54 -33.72
N ASP A 44 14.85 20.50 -33.81
CA ASP A 44 16.30 20.65 -33.94
C ASP A 44 16.70 21.42 -35.22
N ALA A 45 15.88 21.34 -36.29
CA ALA A 45 16.06 22.10 -37.51
C ALA A 45 15.55 23.56 -37.41
N GLY A 46 15.09 23.99 -36.24
CA GLY A 46 14.61 25.35 -35.98
C GLY A 46 13.19 25.62 -36.47
N ALA A 47 12.35 24.59 -36.64
CA ALA A 47 10.96 24.78 -37.04
C ALA A 47 10.20 25.60 -36.00
N SER A 48 9.41 26.58 -36.45
CA SER A 48 8.53 27.37 -35.59
C SER A 48 7.16 26.75 -35.42
N ALA A 49 6.80 25.74 -36.24
CA ALA A 49 5.59 24.94 -36.12
C ALA A 49 5.76 23.61 -36.85
N VAL A 50 5.05 22.58 -36.40
CA VAL A 50 4.98 21.27 -37.06
C VAL A 50 3.53 20.82 -37.20
N ASP A 51 3.17 20.36 -38.38
CA ASP A 51 1.84 19.86 -38.70
C ASP A 51 1.90 18.36 -39.02
N VAL A 52 1.05 17.58 -38.35
CA VAL A 52 0.96 16.13 -38.51
C VAL A 52 -0.46 15.77 -38.94
N ASP A 53 -0.62 15.26 -40.16
CA ASP A 53 -1.88 14.68 -40.64
C ASP A 53 -1.73 13.16 -40.72
N LEU A 54 -2.41 12.45 -39.83
CA LEU A 54 -2.50 10.99 -39.84
C LEU A 54 -3.87 10.58 -40.37
N SER A 55 -3.88 9.69 -41.35
CA SER A 55 -5.07 8.96 -41.82
C SER A 55 -4.84 7.45 -41.69
N PRO A 56 -5.86 6.62 -41.94
CA PRO A 56 -5.69 5.16 -41.96
C PRO A 56 -4.68 4.66 -43.01
N THR A 57 -4.48 5.39 -44.11
CA THR A 57 -3.67 4.95 -45.26
C THR A 57 -2.39 5.73 -45.45
N GLU A 58 -2.33 6.96 -44.95
CA GLU A 58 -1.18 7.84 -45.13
C GLU A 58 -0.88 8.67 -43.89
N LEU A 59 0.35 9.17 -43.82
CA LEU A 59 0.81 10.12 -42.83
C LEU A 59 1.58 11.24 -43.54
N HIS A 60 1.26 12.48 -43.18
CA HIS A 60 2.03 13.66 -43.56
C HIS A 60 2.58 14.34 -42.32
N ILE A 61 3.86 14.72 -42.37
CA ILE A 61 4.51 15.56 -41.37
C ILE A 61 5.11 16.75 -42.12
N ARG A 62 4.76 17.97 -41.75
CA ARG A 62 5.22 19.20 -42.41
C ARG A 62 5.81 20.13 -41.37
N ASP A 63 7.00 20.63 -41.64
CA ASP A 63 7.64 21.67 -40.84
C ASP A 63 8.16 22.80 -41.72
N ASN A 64 8.51 23.91 -41.07
CA ASN A 64 9.10 25.09 -41.70
C ASN A 64 10.53 25.37 -41.21
N GLY A 65 11.24 24.33 -40.75
CA GLY A 65 12.64 24.44 -40.34
C GLY A 65 13.57 24.64 -41.54
N ARG A 66 14.88 24.49 -41.30
CA ARG A 66 15.90 24.66 -42.35
C ARG A 66 15.80 23.62 -43.46
N GLY A 67 15.47 22.37 -43.10
CA GLY A 67 15.51 21.22 -44.01
C GLY A 67 16.92 20.83 -44.46
N LEU A 68 16.98 20.01 -45.52
CA LEU A 68 18.21 19.62 -46.23
C LEU A 68 18.17 20.30 -47.61
N THR A 69 19.07 21.25 -47.81
CA THR A 69 19.03 22.14 -48.98
C THR A 69 20.11 21.83 -50.00
N GLN A 70 21.21 21.22 -49.55
CA GLN A 70 22.34 20.83 -50.39
C GLN A 70 22.46 19.31 -50.46
N LYS A 71 23.02 18.81 -51.56
CA LYS A 71 23.21 17.37 -51.77
C LYS A 71 24.17 16.76 -50.74
N GLU A 72 25.20 17.49 -50.36
CA GLU A 72 26.19 17.08 -49.37
C GLU A 72 25.54 16.87 -47.99
N GLU A 73 24.49 17.64 -47.65
CA GLU A 73 23.73 17.46 -46.42
C GLU A 73 22.91 16.17 -46.43
N ILE A 74 22.41 15.78 -47.61
CA ILE A 74 21.70 14.51 -47.80
C ILE A 74 22.68 13.35 -47.61
N GLU A 75 23.84 13.41 -48.26
CA GLU A 75 24.87 12.38 -48.14
C GLU A 75 25.39 12.26 -46.70
N LYS A 76 25.59 13.39 -46.01
CA LYS A 76 26.09 13.40 -44.63
C LYS A 76 25.04 13.01 -43.58
N TYR A 77 23.82 13.53 -43.65
CA TYR A 77 22.84 13.40 -42.57
C TYR A 77 21.66 12.47 -42.89
N PHE A 78 21.32 12.28 -44.17
CA PHE A 78 20.24 11.38 -44.57
C PHE A 78 20.75 9.97 -44.91
N ALA A 79 21.86 9.85 -45.64
CA ALA A 79 22.38 8.56 -46.09
C ALA A 79 23.14 7.79 -45.00
N VAL A 80 23.78 8.49 -44.05
CA VAL A 80 24.61 7.86 -43.01
C VAL A 80 23.84 7.69 -41.70
N PHE A 81 23.80 6.47 -41.17
CA PHE A 81 23.16 6.14 -39.89
C PHE A 81 24.19 6.15 -38.77
N GLY A 82 23.96 6.99 -37.76
CA GLY A 82 24.93 7.25 -36.70
C GLY A 82 26.03 8.20 -37.17
N PHE A 83 26.33 9.20 -36.36
CA PHE A 83 27.45 10.12 -36.59
C PHE A 83 27.99 10.58 -35.24
N ASP A 84 29.25 11.03 -35.22
CA ASP A 84 29.92 11.46 -34.01
C ASP A 84 29.45 12.87 -33.61
N HIS A 85 28.76 12.94 -32.48
CA HIS A 85 28.19 14.16 -31.93
C HIS A 85 29.15 14.91 -30.99
N ASP A 86 30.27 14.29 -30.61
CA ASP A 86 31.27 14.89 -29.72
C ASP A 86 32.25 15.80 -30.49
N THR A 87 32.04 15.96 -31.80
CA THR A 87 32.80 16.92 -32.59
C THR A 87 32.46 18.36 -32.18
N ALA A 88 33.48 19.24 -32.19
CA ALA A 88 33.31 20.65 -31.86
C ALA A 88 32.25 21.36 -32.74
N ASP A 89 32.02 20.84 -33.94
CA ASP A 89 31.03 21.37 -34.88
C ASP A 89 29.59 20.95 -34.56
N GLU A 90 29.35 19.90 -33.76
CA GLU A 90 28.01 19.38 -33.46
C GLU A 90 27.56 19.69 -32.02
N GLN A 91 28.49 20.01 -31.11
CA GLN A 91 28.18 20.38 -29.72
C GLN A 91 27.25 21.60 -29.64
N GLY A 92 26.15 21.44 -28.89
CA GLY A 92 25.21 22.53 -28.58
C GLY A 92 24.24 22.92 -29.69
N LYS A 93 24.30 22.29 -30.88
CA LYS A 93 23.41 22.62 -32.00
C LYS A 93 22.03 21.96 -31.95
N ARG A 94 21.85 20.93 -31.12
CA ARG A 94 20.65 20.08 -31.12
C ARG A 94 20.10 19.95 -29.71
N GLN A 95 18.78 20.03 -29.60
CA GLN A 95 18.06 19.82 -28.34
C GLN A 95 17.78 18.34 -28.11
N TYR A 96 17.57 17.56 -29.17
CA TYR A 96 17.18 16.14 -29.07
C TYR A 96 18.19 15.19 -29.73
N GLY A 97 18.61 15.46 -30.97
CA GLY A 97 19.36 14.54 -31.84
C GLY A 97 20.77 14.17 -31.36
N GLU A 98 20.96 12.91 -30.92
CA GLU A 98 22.24 12.39 -30.40
C GLU A 98 22.72 11.06 -31.05
N PHE A 99 21.84 10.33 -31.75
CA PHE A 99 22.18 9.00 -32.29
C PHE A 99 22.16 8.90 -33.81
N GLY A 100 21.66 9.93 -34.51
CA GLY A 100 21.63 9.94 -35.98
C GLY A 100 20.82 8.83 -36.66
N MET A 101 19.91 8.16 -35.95
CA MET A 101 19.10 7.05 -36.46
C MET A 101 17.58 7.29 -36.45
N GLY A 102 17.09 8.34 -35.77
CA GLY A 102 15.66 8.56 -35.52
C GLY A 102 14.77 8.58 -36.78
N ARG A 103 15.24 9.18 -37.87
CA ARG A 103 14.49 9.25 -39.16
C ARG A 103 14.12 7.88 -39.73
N ALA A 104 14.92 6.85 -39.44
CA ALA A 104 14.72 5.50 -39.95
C ALA A 104 13.46 4.85 -39.39
N GLN A 105 12.99 5.29 -38.23
CA GLN A 105 11.86 4.70 -37.53
C GLN A 105 10.57 4.70 -38.36
N LEU A 106 10.42 5.65 -39.29
CA LEU A 106 9.28 5.72 -40.20
C LEU A 106 9.33 4.65 -41.31
N PHE A 107 10.52 4.15 -41.67
CA PHE A 107 10.72 3.30 -42.85
C PHE A 107 10.01 1.95 -42.73
N LYS A 108 9.79 1.45 -41.52
CA LYS A 108 9.11 0.17 -41.32
C LYS A 108 7.63 0.20 -41.70
N PHE A 109 6.99 1.37 -41.64
CA PHE A 109 5.54 1.51 -41.79
C PHE A 109 5.08 1.54 -43.25
N GLY A 110 5.97 1.86 -44.18
CA GLY A 110 5.69 1.75 -45.61
C GLY A 110 6.65 2.56 -46.46
N ARG A 111 6.17 2.98 -47.63
CA ARG A 111 6.94 3.83 -48.53
C ARG A 111 6.95 5.25 -47.99
N VAL A 112 8.13 5.79 -47.75
CA VAL A 112 8.27 7.14 -47.18
C VAL A 112 9.01 8.07 -48.13
N THR A 113 8.46 9.26 -48.33
CA THR A 113 8.97 10.29 -49.22
C THR A 113 9.28 11.55 -48.42
N TRP A 114 10.49 12.10 -48.56
CA TRP A 114 10.87 13.40 -48.03
C TRP A 114 10.95 14.40 -49.17
N ARG A 115 10.31 15.54 -49.00
CA ARG A 115 10.48 16.74 -49.82
C ARG A 115 11.14 17.80 -48.96
N THR A 116 12.28 18.32 -49.41
CA THR A 116 13.02 19.36 -48.72
C THR A 116 13.95 20.07 -49.69
N GLY A 117 14.00 21.40 -49.64
CA GLY A 117 14.69 22.19 -50.66
C GLY A 117 14.30 21.79 -52.09
N HIS A 118 15.29 21.56 -52.95
CA HIS A 118 15.09 21.05 -54.31
C HIS A 118 15.11 19.52 -54.39
N HIS A 119 15.00 18.80 -53.29
CA HIS A 119 15.22 17.37 -53.26
C HIS A 119 13.95 16.60 -52.92
N LYS A 120 13.82 15.43 -53.53
CA LYS A 120 12.85 14.39 -53.18
C LYS A 120 13.62 13.10 -52.91
N LEU A 121 13.44 12.54 -51.73
CA LEU A 121 14.06 11.29 -51.30
C LEU A 121 12.97 10.26 -51.05
N THR A 122 13.05 9.07 -51.63
CA THR A 122 12.06 8.01 -51.40
C THR A 122 12.71 6.76 -50.87
N VAL A 123 12.19 6.23 -49.77
CA VAL A 123 12.65 5.00 -49.10
C VAL A 123 11.52 3.99 -49.07
N ASP A 124 11.80 2.76 -49.50
CA ASP A 124 10.89 1.62 -49.39
C ASP A 124 11.72 0.37 -49.06
N ILE A 125 11.88 0.10 -47.76
CA ILE A 125 12.78 -0.97 -47.30
C ILE A 125 12.26 -2.37 -47.60
N HIS A 126 10.99 -2.48 -47.94
CA HIS A 126 10.32 -3.73 -48.28
C HIS A 126 10.54 -4.06 -49.76
N ALA A 127 10.50 -3.06 -50.64
CA ALA A 127 10.76 -3.24 -52.07
C ALA A 127 12.26 -3.18 -52.44
N HIS A 128 13.04 -2.28 -51.82
CA HIS A 128 14.39 -1.93 -52.29
C HIS A 128 15.50 -2.12 -51.24
N GLY A 129 15.19 -2.67 -50.07
CA GLY A 129 16.16 -2.82 -48.98
C GLY A 129 16.59 -1.47 -48.39
N MET A 130 17.77 -1.40 -47.77
CA MET A 130 18.28 -0.16 -47.16
C MET A 130 18.88 0.77 -48.22
N ALA A 131 18.05 1.23 -49.15
CA ALA A 131 18.40 2.17 -50.21
C ALA A 131 17.33 3.26 -50.33
N TYR A 132 17.68 4.38 -50.97
CA TYR A 132 16.76 5.46 -51.27
C TYR A 132 16.96 5.96 -52.71
N THR A 133 15.87 6.44 -53.32
CA THR A 133 15.97 7.20 -54.57
C THR A 133 16.13 8.68 -54.27
N HIS A 134 16.92 9.37 -55.10
CA HIS A 134 17.09 10.82 -55.03
C HIS A 134 16.68 11.44 -56.35
N GLU A 135 15.72 12.35 -56.31
CA GLU A 135 15.27 13.14 -57.45
C GLU A 135 15.44 14.63 -57.12
N GLU A 136 15.99 15.41 -58.04
CA GLU A 136 15.91 16.87 -57.97
C GLU A 136 14.55 17.35 -58.50
N ARG A 137 14.04 18.41 -57.89
CA ARG A 137 12.75 19.01 -58.18
C ARG A 137 12.91 20.51 -58.40
N PRO A 138 12.25 21.08 -59.42
CA PRO A 138 12.36 22.50 -59.71
C PRO A 138 11.72 23.37 -58.62
N ARG A 139 10.68 22.88 -57.94
CA ARG A 139 10.04 23.60 -56.84
C ARG A 139 10.78 23.39 -55.53
N PHE A 140 11.21 24.49 -54.93
CA PHE A 140 11.76 24.52 -53.58
C PHE A 140 10.68 24.19 -52.54
N GLN A 141 11.00 23.32 -51.58
CA GLN A 141 10.18 22.98 -50.43
C GLN A 141 10.80 23.63 -49.17
N PRO A 142 10.16 24.65 -48.57
CA PRO A 142 10.53 25.13 -47.25
C PRO A 142 10.40 24.03 -46.20
N GLY A 143 11.37 23.94 -45.29
CA GLY A 143 11.45 22.87 -44.28
C GLY A 143 11.47 21.47 -44.88
N VAL A 144 10.74 20.57 -44.23
CA VAL A 144 10.57 19.20 -44.69
C VAL A 144 9.09 18.85 -44.76
N HIS A 145 8.70 18.17 -45.84
CA HIS A 145 7.44 17.44 -45.92
C HIS A 145 7.76 15.94 -46.03
N ILE A 146 7.39 15.19 -45.00
CA ILE A 146 7.47 13.74 -44.97
C ILE A 146 6.09 13.19 -45.31
N HIS A 147 6.04 12.26 -46.25
CA HIS A 147 4.83 11.56 -46.66
C HIS A 147 5.06 10.05 -46.60
N VAL A 148 4.32 9.36 -45.74
CA VAL A 148 4.32 7.90 -45.62
C VAL A 148 3.03 7.37 -46.26
N VAL A 149 3.17 6.41 -47.18
CA VAL A 149 2.09 5.55 -47.64
C VAL A 149 2.24 4.21 -46.93
N PHE A 150 1.26 3.83 -46.10
CA PHE A 150 1.36 2.63 -45.28
C PHE A 150 1.24 1.35 -46.10
N ASN A 151 2.04 0.34 -45.76
CA ASN A 151 1.95 -0.99 -46.39
C ASN A 151 0.74 -1.79 -45.90
N GLU A 152 0.41 -1.64 -44.61
CA GLU A 152 -0.72 -2.29 -43.96
C GLU A 152 -1.51 -1.25 -43.15
N ALA A 153 -2.63 -0.79 -43.72
CA ALA A 153 -3.53 0.17 -43.05
C ALA A 153 -4.17 -0.41 -41.77
N ASP A 154 -4.23 -1.73 -41.65
CA ASP A 154 -4.92 -2.47 -40.60
C ASP A 154 -4.46 -2.09 -39.18
N HIS A 155 -3.16 -1.86 -38.97
CA HIS A 155 -2.62 -1.49 -37.67
C HIS A 155 -3.04 -0.09 -37.23
N ILE A 156 -3.14 0.86 -38.16
CA ILE A 156 -3.56 2.23 -37.87
C ILE A 156 -5.09 2.29 -37.76
N THR A 157 -5.80 1.60 -38.65
CA THR A 157 -7.27 1.65 -38.74
C THR A 157 -7.95 1.09 -37.49
N LYS A 158 -7.42 0.00 -36.90
CA LYS A 158 -8.03 -0.68 -35.75
C LYS A 158 -8.08 0.18 -34.47
N ASN A 159 -7.18 1.15 -34.32
CA ASN A 159 -7.12 2.03 -33.15
C ASN A 159 -6.79 3.48 -33.53
N PHE A 160 -7.38 3.98 -34.62
CA PHE A 160 -7.07 5.29 -35.17
C PHE A 160 -7.25 6.43 -34.17
N ASP A 161 -8.39 6.47 -33.47
CA ASP A 161 -8.66 7.48 -32.44
C ASP A 161 -7.68 7.39 -31.25
N GLY A 162 -7.26 6.17 -30.90
CA GLY A 162 -6.23 5.93 -29.89
C GLY A 162 -4.88 6.51 -30.31
N HIS A 163 -4.47 6.33 -31.57
CA HIS A 163 -3.26 6.92 -32.12
C HIS A 163 -3.31 8.45 -32.13
N LEU A 164 -4.44 9.04 -32.56
CA LEU A 164 -4.61 10.50 -32.53
C LEU A 164 -4.51 11.06 -31.10
N LYS A 165 -5.16 10.41 -30.14
CA LYS A 165 -5.08 10.81 -28.72
C LYS A 165 -3.65 10.68 -28.20
N ALA A 166 -2.99 9.57 -28.48
CA ALA A 166 -1.61 9.32 -28.05
C ALA A 166 -0.64 10.34 -28.64
N LEU A 167 -0.78 10.71 -29.92
CA LEU A 167 0.04 11.74 -30.57
C LEU A 167 -0.13 13.11 -29.90
N ARG A 168 -1.37 13.52 -29.63
CA ARG A 168 -1.61 14.79 -28.92
C ARG A 168 -0.98 14.79 -27.55
N THR A 169 -1.10 13.68 -26.82
CA THR A 169 -0.43 13.52 -25.52
C THR A 169 1.09 13.59 -25.65
N HIS A 170 1.70 13.04 -26.71
CA HIS A 170 3.16 13.06 -26.90
C HIS A 170 3.75 14.47 -26.97
N PHE A 171 3.01 15.43 -27.55
CA PHE A 171 3.51 16.78 -27.85
C PHE A 171 2.85 17.89 -27.03
N GLN A 172 2.02 17.53 -26.05
CA GLN A 172 1.19 18.50 -25.33
C GLN A 172 1.98 19.56 -24.53
N PHE A 173 3.24 19.28 -24.22
CA PHE A 173 4.13 20.18 -23.48
C PHE A 173 5.30 20.70 -24.33
N LEU A 174 5.26 20.52 -25.65
CA LEU A 174 6.28 21.05 -26.53
C LEU A 174 6.11 22.57 -26.69
N ASP A 175 7.21 23.32 -26.59
CA ASP A 175 7.19 24.77 -26.78
C ASP A 175 6.88 25.15 -28.23
N THR A 176 7.46 24.41 -29.19
CA THR A 176 7.14 24.52 -30.61
C THR A 176 5.70 24.02 -30.85
N PRO A 177 4.80 24.85 -31.41
CA PRO A 177 3.44 24.45 -31.73
C PRO A 177 3.38 23.22 -32.63
N VAL A 178 2.61 22.21 -32.21
CA VAL A 178 2.32 21.01 -33.00
C VAL A 178 0.81 20.84 -33.17
N THR A 179 0.37 20.63 -34.41
CA THR A 179 -1.00 20.24 -34.75
C THR A 179 -1.06 18.78 -35.17
N VAL A 180 -2.09 18.07 -34.72
CA VAL A 180 -2.42 16.71 -35.16
C VAL A 180 -3.82 16.73 -35.77
N ASN A 181 -3.92 16.49 -37.08
CA ASN A 181 -5.13 16.61 -37.90
C ASN A 181 -5.82 17.96 -37.68
N GLY A 182 -5.05 19.05 -37.76
CA GLY A 182 -5.51 20.42 -37.54
C GLY A 182 -5.83 20.79 -36.09
N GLN A 183 -5.74 19.88 -35.12
CA GLN A 183 -6.00 20.17 -33.70
C GLN A 183 -4.69 20.46 -32.96
N PRO A 184 -4.58 21.60 -32.22
CA PRO A 184 -3.37 21.90 -31.46
C PRO A 184 -3.19 20.93 -30.30
N CYS A 185 -1.94 20.50 -30.07
CA CYS A 185 -1.62 19.56 -28.98
C CYS A 185 -1.42 20.26 -27.63
N ARG A 186 -1.01 21.53 -27.64
CA ARG A 186 -0.52 22.24 -26.45
C ARG A 186 -1.56 22.32 -25.33
N VAL A 187 -1.13 22.04 -24.11
CA VAL A 187 -1.93 22.20 -22.89
C VAL A 187 -1.19 23.03 -21.84
N THR A 188 -1.94 23.74 -21.01
CA THR A 188 -1.43 24.43 -19.81
C THR A 188 -1.71 23.57 -18.58
N MET A 189 -0.77 23.54 -17.63
CA MET A 189 -0.85 22.71 -16.43
C MET A 189 -0.38 23.48 -15.20
N ASP A 190 -1.15 23.39 -14.12
CA ASP A 190 -0.74 23.87 -12.79
C ASP A 190 0.03 22.77 -12.07
N TRP A 191 1.34 22.96 -11.90
CA TRP A 191 2.25 21.99 -11.30
C TRP A 191 2.16 21.98 -9.76
N ASP A 192 2.29 20.81 -9.14
CA ASP A 192 2.22 20.68 -7.66
C ASP A 192 3.57 20.99 -6.98
N ASP A 193 4.67 20.82 -7.71
CA ASP A 193 6.03 21.07 -7.23
C ASP A 193 7.01 21.12 -8.42
N GLU A 194 8.22 21.59 -8.14
CA GLU A 194 9.34 21.59 -9.09
C GLU A 194 10.69 21.37 -8.38
N ASP A 195 11.71 21.00 -9.14
CA ASP A 195 13.12 21.02 -8.71
C ASP A 195 14.03 21.45 -9.87
N ASP A 196 15.35 21.22 -9.74
CA ASP A 196 16.33 21.50 -10.78
C ASP A 196 16.15 20.62 -12.03
N LEU A 197 15.53 19.45 -11.89
CA LEU A 197 15.37 18.46 -12.96
C LEU A 197 14.06 18.65 -13.74
N ALA A 198 12.94 18.88 -13.05
CA ALA A 198 11.61 18.84 -13.66
C ALA A 198 10.52 19.62 -12.90
N TYR A 199 9.38 19.79 -13.58
CA TYR A 199 8.09 20.12 -12.99
C TYR A 199 7.29 18.84 -12.74
N TYR A 200 6.51 18.80 -11.65
CA TYR A 200 5.79 17.59 -11.20
C TYR A 200 4.32 17.87 -10.93
N LYS A 201 3.45 17.04 -11.50
CA LYS A 201 2.03 16.93 -11.19
C LYS A 201 1.76 15.52 -10.71
N VAL A 202 1.26 15.37 -9.49
CA VAL A 202 1.05 14.07 -8.85
C VAL A 202 -0.41 13.96 -8.42
N THR A 203 -1.04 12.88 -8.85
CA THR A 203 -2.40 12.48 -8.48
C THR A 203 -2.34 11.28 -7.53
N SER A 204 -3.50 10.92 -6.97
CA SER A 204 -3.60 9.79 -6.05
C SER A 204 -3.35 8.43 -6.72
N ARG A 205 -3.66 8.26 -8.00
CA ARG A 205 -3.51 6.97 -8.69
C ARG A 205 -3.49 7.14 -10.20
N GLY A 206 -2.74 6.26 -10.87
CA GLY A 206 -2.80 6.11 -12.31
C GLY A 206 -1.41 5.94 -12.93
N GLU A 207 -1.35 6.26 -14.21
CA GLU A 207 -0.11 6.27 -14.98
C GLU A 207 0.57 7.64 -14.86
N THR A 208 1.85 7.62 -14.51
CA THR A 208 2.73 8.78 -14.54
C THR A 208 3.35 8.89 -15.92
N PHE A 209 3.21 10.04 -16.58
CA PHE A 209 3.82 10.31 -17.88
C PHE A 209 5.04 11.21 -17.72
N VAL A 210 6.19 10.77 -18.26
CA VAL A 210 7.47 11.49 -18.17
C VAL A 210 7.84 12.07 -19.54
N PHE A 211 7.93 13.39 -19.58
CA PHE A 211 8.28 14.19 -20.74
C PHE A 211 9.71 14.68 -20.64
N ASN A 212 10.52 14.38 -21.66
CA ASN A 212 11.84 14.96 -21.81
C ASN A 212 11.72 16.20 -22.70
N LYS A 213 11.92 17.39 -22.12
CA LYS A 213 11.86 18.68 -22.82
C LYS A 213 10.56 18.92 -23.61
N GLY A 214 9.45 18.34 -23.17
CA GLY A 214 8.14 18.51 -23.80
C GLY A 214 7.67 17.34 -24.67
N VAL A 215 8.54 16.35 -24.92
CA VAL A 215 8.20 15.12 -25.67
C VAL A 215 8.04 13.94 -24.71
N LEU A 216 6.95 13.18 -24.81
CA LEU A 216 6.73 11.99 -23.99
C LEU A 216 7.79 10.92 -24.25
N VAL A 217 8.50 10.48 -23.20
CA VAL A 217 9.54 9.44 -23.28
C VAL A 217 9.08 8.12 -22.68
N GLN A 218 8.47 8.16 -21.50
CA GLN A 218 8.10 6.94 -20.79
C GLN A 218 6.86 7.19 -19.95
N SER A 219 6.10 6.14 -19.70
CA SER A 219 5.11 6.12 -18.64
C SER A 219 5.33 4.94 -17.69
N PHE A 220 4.86 5.08 -16.45
CA PHE A 220 4.87 3.99 -15.47
C PHE A 220 3.68 4.10 -14.52
N TRP A 221 3.22 2.96 -14.01
CA TRP A 221 2.10 2.91 -13.08
C TRP A 221 2.55 3.20 -11.64
N GLY A 222 1.66 3.87 -10.88
CA GLY A 222 1.82 4.11 -9.45
C GLY A 222 1.09 5.39 -9.04
N ASN A 223 1.79 6.51 -9.12
CA ASN A 223 1.31 7.82 -8.71
C ASN A 223 0.97 8.59 -9.98
N GLY A 224 -0.27 8.46 -10.46
CA GLY A 224 -0.65 9.03 -11.76
C GLY A 224 -0.27 10.51 -11.87
N GLY A 225 -0.09 11.02 -13.08
CA GLY A 225 0.22 12.43 -13.28
C GLY A 225 1.29 12.68 -14.34
N TYR A 226 2.01 13.78 -14.22
CA TYR A 226 2.88 14.30 -15.26
C TYR A 226 4.21 14.78 -14.69
N VAL A 227 5.30 14.48 -15.40
CA VAL A 227 6.64 15.00 -15.12
C VAL A 227 7.15 15.65 -16.39
N LEU A 228 7.51 16.94 -16.32
CA LEU A 228 8.06 17.68 -17.44
C LEU A 228 9.49 18.12 -17.13
N SER A 229 10.47 17.55 -17.83
CA SER A 229 11.88 17.88 -17.57
C SER A 229 12.23 19.30 -18.02
N LYS A 230 13.03 19.97 -17.18
CA LYS A 230 13.65 21.27 -17.45
C LYS A 230 14.97 21.12 -18.20
N VAL A 231 15.65 20.00 -17.99
CA VAL A 231 16.92 19.64 -18.61
C VAL A 231 16.77 18.36 -19.44
N PRO A 232 17.68 18.10 -20.41
CA PRO A 232 17.68 16.85 -21.15
C PRO A 232 17.86 15.65 -20.20
N LEU A 233 16.95 14.69 -20.26
CA LEU A 233 17.05 13.45 -19.49
C LEU A 233 17.97 12.46 -20.21
N GLN A 234 18.77 11.72 -19.45
CA GLN A 234 19.45 10.54 -19.97
C GLN A 234 18.43 9.45 -20.30
N VAL A 235 18.40 9.03 -21.56
CA VAL A 235 17.48 8.04 -22.09
C VAL A 235 18.25 6.95 -22.82
N ASN A 236 17.62 5.79 -23.04
CA ASN A 236 18.21 4.76 -23.88
C ASN A 236 18.28 5.21 -25.36
N ILE A 237 19.06 4.49 -26.18
CA ILE A 237 19.26 4.79 -27.61
C ILE A 237 17.93 4.85 -28.40
N THR A 238 16.90 4.14 -27.94
CA THR A 238 15.58 4.13 -28.58
C THR A 238 14.62 5.20 -28.04
N ARG A 239 15.06 6.00 -27.06
CA ARG A 239 14.28 7.05 -26.38
C ARG A 239 12.92 6.57 -25.86
N THR A 240 12.88 5.34 -25.37
CA THR A 240 11.69 4.68 -24.81
C THR A 240 11.73 4.60 -23.28
N ALA A 241 12.89 4.79 -22.68
CA ALA A 241 13.06 4.70 -21.24
C ALA A 241 14.07 5.74 -20.73
N VAL A 242 13.76 6.32 -19.58
CA VAL A 242 14.68 7.18 -18.82
C VAL A 242 15.64 6.27 -18.04
N LEU A 243 16.94 6.58 -18.08
CA LEU A 243 17.96 5.80 -17.38
C LEU A 243 17.82 5.96 -15.84
N PRO A 244 18.27 4.97 -15.05
CA PRO A 244 18.05 4.93 -13.59
C PRO A 244 18.45 6.21 -12.85
N VAL A 245 19.58 6.84 -13.24
CA VAL A 245 20.10 8.06 -12.60
C VAL A 245 19.07 9.20 -12.50
N HIS A 246 18.22 9.37 -13.51
CA HIS A 246 17.16 10.37 -13.49
C HIS A 246 15.83 9.79 -13.04
N LEU A 247 15.52 8.54 -13.41
CA LEU A 247 14.26 7.90 -13.06
C LEU A 247 14.10 7.75 -11.54
N ASP A 248 15.16 7.39 -10.82
CA ASP A 248 15.14 7.23 -9.36
C ASP A 248 14.95 8.58 -8.65
N ARG A 249 15.58 9.66 -9.15
CA ARG A 249 15.35 11.03 -8.66
C ARG A 249 13.89 11.45 -8.83
N ILE A 250 13.32 11.21 -10.01
CA ILE A 250 11.92 11.50 -10.32
C ILE A 250 10.99 10.74 -9.37
N ARG A 251 11.19 9.43 -9.20
CA ARG A 251 10.39 8.59 -8.29
C ARG A 251 10.47 9.05 -6.84
N ALA A 252 11.65 9.42 -6.37
CA ALA A 252 11.85 9.94 -5.02
C ALA A 252 11.15 11.30 -4.81
N LYS A 253 11.14 12.19 -5.80
CA LYS A 253 10.41 13.47 -5.72
C LYS A 253 8.89 13.25 -5.77
N ILE A 254 8.40 12.40 -6.66
CA ILE A 254 6.97 12.02 -6.72
C ILE A 254 6.48 11.44 -5.39
N SER A 255 7.25 10.52 -4.80
CA SER A 255 6.88 9.87 -3.52
C SER A 255 6.78 10.90 -2.39
N ARG A 256 7.69 11.89 -2.34
CA ARG A 256 7.64 13.00 -1.37
C ARG A 256 6.40 13.88 -1.56
N ILE A 257 6.03 14.19 -2.80
CA ILE A 257 4.83 14.99 -3.10
C ILE A 257 3.57 14.21 -2.68
N ALA A 258 3.48 12.93 -3.06
CA ALA A 258 2.36 12.06 -2.72
C ALA A 258 2.22 11.88 -1.19
N ALA A 259 3.34 11.70 -0.48
CA ALA A 259 3.37 11.66 0.98
C ALA A 259 2.84 12.94 1.62
N ARG A 260 3.24 14.12 1.10
CA ARG A 260 2.73 15.42 1.55
C ARG A 260 1.21 15.53 1.33
N GLN A 261 0.71 15.10 0.16
CA GLN A 261 -0.72 15.11 -0.15
C GLN A 261 -1.53 14.15 0.74
N ARG A 262 -0.96 13.00 1.11
CA ARG A 262 -1.59 12.01 2.00
C ARG A 262 -1.41 12.32 3.48
N ARG A 263 -0.59 13.32 3.83
CA ARG A 263 -0.18 13.59 5.21
C ARG A 263 -1.37 13.84 6.13
N ASP A 264 -2.46 14.42 5.64
CA ASP A 264 -3.62 14.72 6.49
C ASP A 264 -4.73 13.67 6.37
N LYS A 265 -4.53 12.64 5.56
CA LYS A 265 -5.52 11.59 5.31
C LYS A 265 -5.33 10.42 6.27
N LEU A 266 -6.10 10.41 7.36
CA LEU A 266 -6.05 9.34 8.37
C LEU A 266 -6.60 7.99 7.89
N LYS A 267 -7.50 7.99 6.89
CA LYS A 267 -8.09 6.76 6.32
C LYS A 267 -7.63 6.56 4.88
N LEU A 268 -6.85 5.50 4.66
CA LEU A 268 -6.43 5.06 3.34
C LEU A 268 -7.34 3.91 2.84
N THR A 269 -7.66 3.95 1.56
CA THR A 269 -8.21 2.81 0.82
C THR A 269 -7.14 1.73 0.65
N ASP A 270 -7.54 0.50 0.30
CA ASP A 270 -6.58 -0.60 0.12
C ASP A 270 -5.60 -0.36 -1.04
N ASP A 271 -6.03 0.33 -2.10
CA ASP A 271 -5.14 0.74 -3.19
C ASP A 271 -4.15 1.83 -2.76
N GLU A 272 -4.57 2.79 -1.93
CA GLU A 272 -3.68 3.81 -1.37
C GLU A 272 -2.67 3.19 -0.39
N LYS A 273 -3.03 2.11 0.32
CA LYS A 273 -2.08 1.35 1.14
C LYS A 273 -1.04 0.62 0.30
N ARG A 274 -1.45 -0.08 -0.76
CA ARG A 274 -0.53 -0.73 -1.73
C ARG A 274 0.50 0.27 -2.25
N GLN A 275 0.01 1.42 -2.68
CA GLN A 275 0.84 2.50 -3.19
C GLN A 275 1.80 3.03 -2.11
N LEU A 276 1.30 3.31 -0.90
CA LEU A 276 2.15 3.73 0.20
C LEU A 276 3.27 2.71 0.47
N LEU A 277 2.94 1.41 0.52
CA LEU A 277 3.90 0.32 0.74
C LEU A 277 5.00 0.30 -0.33
N ALA A 278 4.64 0.48 -1.61
CA ALA A 278 5.60 0.53 -2.72
C ALA A 278 6.55 1.74 -2.65
N GLU A 279 6.06 2.86 -2.08
CA GLU A 279 6.82 4.10 -1.95
C GLU A 279 7.66 4.18 -0.68
N MET A 280 7.42 3.34 0.34
CA MET A 280 8.06 3.45 1.66
C MET A 280 9.58 3.54 1.59
N GLN A 281 10.22 2.85 0.66
CA GLN A 281 11.68 2.89 0.46
C GLN A 281 12.24 4.30 0.16
N TYR A 282 11.40 5.22 -0.31
CA TYR A 282 11.76 6.60 -0.64
C TYR A 282 11.26 7.63 0.39
N MET A 283 10.62 7.16 1.47
CA MET A 283 9.97 7.99 2.48
C MET A 283 10.68 7.87 3.82
N LYS A 284 10.51 8.89 4.68
CA LYS A 284 10.92 8.79 6.08
C LYS A 284 9.88 8.03 6.89
N VAL A 285 10.32 7.38 7.98
CA VAL A 285 9.44 6.66 8.91
C VAL A 285 8.24 7.51 9.38
N ASP A 286 8.46 8.79 9.72
CA ASP A 286 7.42 9.70 10.20
C ASP A 286 6.29 9.96 9.18
N ASP A 287 6.59 9.84 7.88
CA ASP A 287 5.59 10.09 6.85
C ASP A 287 4.56 8.96 6.76
N TRP A 288 4.90 7.75 7.22
CA TRP A 288 4.00 6.58 7.13
C TRP A 288 3.65 5.91 8.46
N SER A 289 4.41 6.15 9.53
CA SER A 289 4.30 5.42 10.82
C SER A 289 2.92 5.48 11.50
N ARG A 290 2.14 6.52 11.23
CA ARG A 290 0.79 6.74 11.78
C ARG A 290 -0.34 6.11 10.97
N HIS A 291 -0.07 5.64 9.74
CA HIS A 291 -1.11 5.02 8.93
C HIS A 291 -1.41 3.60 9.43
N LYS A 292 -2.70 3.25 9.45
CA LYS A 292 -3.16 1.92 9.86
C LYS A 292 -3.07 0.97 8.67
N LEU A 293 -2.04 0.13 8.66
CA LEU A 293 -1.67 -0.73 7.53
C LEU A 293 -1.97 -2.21 7.77
N VAL A 294 -2.27 -2.59 9.01
CA VAL A 294 -2.57 -3.97 9.39
C VAL A 294 -3.99 -4.05 9.93
N HIS A 295 -4.77 -5.03 9.46
CA HIS A 295 -6.11 -5.32 9.95
C HIS A 295 -6.15 -6.73 10.55
N ASP A 296 -6.77 -6.87 11.72
CA ASP A 296 -7.05 -8.19 12.30
C ASP A 296 -8.41 -8.76 11.85
N VAL A 297 -8.70 -9.99 12.26
CA VAL A 297 -9.95 -10.69 11.98
C VAL A 297 -11.21 -9.98 12.51
N THR A 298 -11.08 -9.20 13.59
CA THR A 298 -12.18 -8.41 14.18
C THR A 298 -12.48 -7.11 13.41
N GLY A 299 -11.62 -6.75 12.45
CA GLY A 299 -11.68 -5.49 11.71
C GLY A 299 -10.97 -4.32 12.40
N SER A 300 -10.31 -4.56 13.54
CA SER A 300 -9.48 -3.56 14.20
C SER A 300 -8.25 -3.24 13.36
N LYS A 301 -7.78 -1.99 13.43
CA LYS A 301 -6.75 -1.46 12.54
C LYS A 301 -5.54 -0.99 13.33
N TYR A 302 -4.35 -1.38 12.86
CA TYR A 302 -3.08 -1.16 13.53
C TYR A 302 -2.08 -0.48 12.60
N THR A 303 -1.24 0.41 13.15
CA THR A 303 0.04 0.78 12.52
C THR A 303 0.99 -0.41 12.55
N LEU A 304 2.09 -0.37 11.78
CA LEU A 304 3.09 -1.43 11.83
C LEU A 304 3.68 -1.60 13.24
N MET A 305 3.91 -0.50 13.96
CA MET A 305 4.47 -0.54 15.32
C MET A 305 3.48 -1.08 16.36
N GLU A 306 2.19 -0.71 16.25
CA GLU A 306 1.14 -1.28 17.10
C GLU A 306 0.98 -2.79 16.82
N PHE A 307 1.02 -3.19 15.54
CA PHE A 307 0.99 -4.60 15.15
C PHE A 307 2.15 -5.38 15.79
N VAL A 308 3.39 -4.90 15.67
CA VAL A 308 4.58 -5.53 16.28
C VAL A 308 4.36 -5.73 17.79
N THR A 309 3.85 -4.71 18.47
CA THR A 309 3.57 -4.77 19.92
C THR A 309 2.48 -5.81 20.24
N GLU A 310 1.41 -5.86 19.46
CA GLU A 310 0.29 -6.77 19.71
C GLU A 310 0.61 -8.23 19.37
N VAL A 311 1.38 -8.47 18.32
CA VAL A 311 1.81 -9.83 17.95
C VAL A 311 2.86 -10.36 18.93
N GLU A 312 3.77 -9.53 19.44
CA GLU A 312 4.76 -9.96 20.45
C GLU A 312 4.08 -10.47 21.73
N LYS A 313 3.04 -9.76 22.22
CA LYS A 313 2.29 -10.17 23.43
C LYS A 313 1.70 -11.57 23.31
N ARG A 314 1.34 -11.97 22.08
CA ARG A 314 0.68 -13.25 21.77
C ARG A 314 1.67 -14.32 21.32
N ARG A 315 2.84 -13.90 20.81
CA ARG A 315 3.93 -14.74 20.25
C ARG A 315 3.54 -15.64 19.07
N VAL A 316 2.28 -15.60 18.64
CA VAL A 316 1.75 -16.39 17.53
C VAL A 316 1.05 -15.46 16.56
N LEU A 317 1.42 -15.55 15.29
CA LEU A 317 0.74 -14.91 14.16
C LEU A 317 0.06 -16.00 13.32
N SER A 318 -1.23 -15.81 13.07
CA SER A 318 -2.03 -16.69 12.24
C SER A 318 -2.95 -15.90 11.31
N MET A 319 -3.72 -16.59 10.49
CA MET A 319 -4.71 -16.04 9.57
C MET A 319 -6.07 -16.71 9.76
N GLU A 320 -7.15 -16.02 9.40
CA GLU A 320 -8.48 -16.62 9.28
C GLU A 320 -8.50 -17.73 8.20
N SER A 321 -9.34 -18.75 8.39
CA SER A 321 -9.45 -19.86 7.43
C SER A 321 -9.97 -19.40 6.05
N MET A 322 -9.91 -20.30 5.06
CA MET A 322 -10.35 -20.03 3.68
C MET A 322 -11.84 -19.64 3.57
N HIS A 323 -12.64 -19.83 4.62
CA HIS A 323 -14.09 -19.53 4.61
C HIS A 323 -14.42 -18.03 4.77
N GLY A 324 -13.41 -17.16 4.90
CA GLY A 324 -13.57 -15.70 4.89
C GLY A 324 -13.99 -15.12 6.25
N ARG A 325 -14.28 -13.80 6.25
CA ARG A 325 -14.70 -13.04 7.44
C ARG A 325 -15.80 -13.78 8.21
N GLY A 326 -15.60 -13.92 9.52
CA GLY A 326 -16.55 -14.59 10.42
C GLY A 326 -16.18 -16.03 10.76
N ASP A 327 -14.90 -16.42 10.66
CA ASP A 327 -14.38 -17.66 11.25
C ASP A 327 -14.42 -17.55 12.78
N PRO A 328 -15.38 -18.22 13.46
CA PRO A 328 -15.58 -18.04 14.90
C PRO A 328 -14.38 -18.54 15.71
N TYR A 329 -13.66 -19.54 15.19
CA TYR A 329 -12.45 -20.09 15.83
C TYR A 329 -11.34 -19.05 15.85
N ALA A 330 -11.15 -18.37 14.71
CA ALA A 330 -10.13 -17.37 14.53
C ALA A 330 -10.44 -16.09 15.34
N ASP A 331 -11.70 -15.66 15.37
CA ASP A 331 -12.16 -14.58 16.24
C ASP A 331 -11.91 -14.91 17.73
N MET A 332 -12.30 -16.10 18.18
CA MET A 332 -12.07 -16.53 19.57
C MET A 332 -10.58 -16.58 19.92
N ALA A 333 -9.75 -17.19 19.07
CA ALA A 333 -8.31 -17.25 19.29
C ALA A 333 -7.67 -15.85 19.40
N HIS A 334 -8.18 -14.89 18.61
CA HIS A 334 -7.74 -13.50 18.66
C HIS A 334 -8.17 -12.80 19.96
N GLN A 335 -9.46 -12.86 20.30
CA GLN A 335 -10.06 -12.21 21.46
C GLN A 335 -9.46 -12.72 22.78
N HIS A 336 -9.21 -14.03 22.87
CA HIS A 336 -8.57 -14.66 24.03
C HIS A 336 -7.04 -14.50 24.06
N ARG A 337 -6.46 -13.67 23.18
CA ARG A 337 -5.01 -13.36 23.10
C ARG A 337 -4.11 -14.59 22.92
N GLN A 338 -4.62 -15.65 22.29
CA GLN A 338 -3.83 -16.86 22.01
C GLN A 338 -3.04 -16.72 20.69
N ALA A 339 -3.56 -15.97 19.72
CA ALA A 339 -2.86 -15.63 18.48
C ALA A 339 -3.27 -14.25 17.98
N PHE A 340 -2.37 -13.53 17.32
CA PHE A 340 -2.77 -12.40 16.47
C PHE A 340 -3.27 -13.00 15.15
N VAL A 341 -4.49 -12.67 14.75
CA VAL A 341 -5.13 -13.28 13.58
C VAL A 341 -5.30 -12.20 12.54
N LEU A 342 -4.51 -12.27 11.48
CA LEU A 342 -4.53 -11.33 10.37
C LEU A 342 -5.75 -11.56 9.48
N GLN A 343 -6.38 -10.47 9.04
CA GLN A 343 -7.41 -10.55 8.02
C GLN A 343 -6.81 -10.99 6.67
N ARG A 344 -7.39 -11.99 6.01
CA ARG A 344 -6.86 -12.58 4.77
C ARG A 344 -6.72 -11.57 3.64
N GLY A 345 -7.62 -10.58 3.57
CA GLY A 345 -7.56 -9.50 2.58
C GLY A 345 -6.26 -8.68 2.62
N MET A 346 -5.51 -8.70 3.73
CA MET A 346 -4.21 -8.04 3.82
C MET A 346 -3.14 -8.67 2.92
N LEU A 347 -3.29 -9.95 2.55
CA LEU A 347 -2.41 -10.57 1.55
C LEU A 347 -2.45 -9.82 0.22
N SER A 348 -3.65 -9.50 -0.27
CA SER A 348 -3.82 -8.76 -1.52
C SER A 348 -3.33 -7.31 -1.42
N VAL A 349 -3.36 -6.69 -0.24
CA VAL A 349 -2.85 -5.32 -0.03
C VAL A 349 -1.33 -5.27 -0.08
N TYR A 350 -0.66 -6.35 0.32
CA TYR A 350 0.80 -6.46 0.31
C TYR A 350 1.33 -7.27 -0.88
N ASP A 351 0.46 -7.66 -1.81
CA ASP A 351 0.79 -8.51 -2.96
C ASP A 351 1.52 -9.80 -2.55
N CYS A 352 1.01 -10.46 -1.51
CA CYS A 352 1.57 -11.69 -0.94
C CYS A 352 0.63 -12.87 -1.19
N ASP A 353 1.19 -14.05 -1.40
CA ASP A 353 0.46 -15.30 -1.61
C ASP A 353 0.23 -16.10 -0.32
N SER A 354 0.95 -15.76 0.75
CA SER A 354 0.98 -16.51 2.00
C SER A 354 1.21 -15.60 3.21
N LEU A 355 0.76 -16.06 4.39
CA LEU A 355 1.00 -15.36 5.65
C LEU A 355 2.51 -15.23 5.94
N GLN A 356 3.29 -16.26 5.62
CA GLN A 356 4.74 -16.25 5.79
C GLN A 356 5.38 -15.13 4.96
N ARG A 357 5.05 -15.06 3.66
CA ARG A 357 5.56 -14.02 2.78
C ARG A 357 5.16 -12.62 3.21
N TRP A 358 3.92 -12.47 3.70
CA TRP A 358 3.44 -11.21 4.28
C TRP A 358 4.27 -10.78 5.49
N PHE A 359 4.56 -11.71 6.41
CA PHE A 359 5.36 -11.45 7.59
C PHE A 359 6.80 -11.04 7.26
N GLU A 360 7.42 -11.74 6.31
CA GLU A 360 8.75 -11.39 5.79
C GLU A 360 8.76 -10.00 5.15
N THR A 361 7.72 -9.67 4.37
CA THR A 361 7.58 -8.36 3.72
C THR A 361 7.51 -7.23 4.76
N VAL A 362 6.79 -7.43 5.87
CA VAL A 362 6.78 -6.47 6.99
C VAL A 362 8.17 -6.30 7.58
N GLN A 363 8.90 -7.40 7.80
CA GLN A 363 10.28 -7.30 8.30
C GLN A 363 11.21 -6.58 7.32
N ASP A 364 11.09 -6.84 6.02
CA ASP A 364 11.90 -6.20 4.98
C ASP A 364 11.64 -4.70 4.91
N ILE A 365 10.38 -4.28 5.00
CA ILE A 365 10.01 -2.87 5.13
C ILE A 365 10.71 -2.23 6.33
N LEU A 366 10.67 -2.86 7.51
CA LEU A 366 11.33 -2.32 8.71
C LEU A 366 12.86 -2.29 8.56
N ARG A 367 13.47 -3.29 7.90
CA ARG A 367 14.92 -3.35 7.63
C ARG A 367 15.38 -2.24 6.70
N LEU A 368 14.62 -1.96 5.63
CA LEU A 368 14.93 -0.88 4.68
C LEU A 368 15.01 0.48 5.38
N GLN A 369 14.25 0.65 6.45
CA GLN A 369 14.08 1.91 7.17
C GLN A 369 15.03 2.06 8.37
N LEU A 370 15.90 1.08 8.63
CA LEU A 370 16.85 1.09 9.76
C LEU A 370 17.77 2.30 9.79
N LYS A 371 18.05 2.91 8.64
CA LYS A 371 18.88 4.11 8.53
C LYS A 371 18.24 5.34 9.18
N ASP A 372 16.91 5.42 9.19
CA ASP A 372 16.16 6.57 9.68
C ASP A 372 15.84 6.50 11.17
N SER A 373 15.49 5.31 11.69
CA SER A 373 15.15 5.11 13.11
C SER A 373 15.75 3.81 13.67
N PRO A 374 17.08 3.76 13.88
CA PRO A 374 17.78 2.50 14.13
C PRO A 374 17.38 1.82 15.43
N PHE A 375 17.09 2.56 16.50
CA PHE A 375 16.80 1.96 17.81
C PHE A 375 15.43 1.28 17.85
N ALA A 376 14.36 2.04 17.55
CA ALA A 376 12.98 1.53 17.61
C ALA A 376 12.75 0.39 16.60
N LEU A 377 13.32 0.50 15.39
CA LEU A 377 13.15 -0.53 14.36
C LEU A 377 13.97 -1.80 14.64
N LYS A 378 15.15 -1.69 15.27
CA LYS A 378 15.89 -2.88 15.73
C LYS A 378 15.13 -3.63 16.80
N GLN A 379 14.56 -2.91 17.78
CA GLN A 379 13.72 -3.51 18.81
C GLN A 379 12.51 -4.21 18.17
N ALA A 380 11.84 -3.56 17.22
CA ALA A 380 10.72 -4.16 16.50
C ALA A 380 11.11 -5.46 15.78
N LEU A 381 12.23 -5.48 15.08
CA LEU A 381 12.73 -6.67 14.40
C LEU A 381 13.09 -7.81 15.38
N GLU A 382 13.62 -7.47 16.56
CA GLU A 382 13.86 -8.44 17.63
C GLU A 382 12.56 -9.00 18.22
N GLN A 383 11.52 -8.17 18.38
CA GLN A 383 10.21 -8.63 18.83
C GLN A 383 9.59 -9.59 17.80
N LEU A 384 9.70 -9.27 16.51
CA LEU A 384 9.20 -10.12 15.43
C LEU A 384 9.97 -11.44 15.30
N SER A 385 11.25 -11.50 15.65
CA SER A 385 12.01 -12.76 15.59
C SER A 385 11.54 -13.81 16.61
N ARG A 386 10.79 -13.39 17.63
CA ARG A 386 10.21 -14.24 18.69
C ARG A 386 8.79 -14.73 18.35
N VAL A 387 8.25 -14.33 17.21
CA VAL A 387 6.89 -14.68 16.78
C VAL A 387 6.94 -15.97 15.95
N THR A 388 6.09 -16.93 16.31
CA THR A 388 5.82 -18.11 15.49
C THR A 388 4.73 -17.77 14.47
N VAL A 389 4.96 -18.09 13.20
CA VAL A 389 4.02 -17.86 12.11
C VAL A 389 3.45 -19.21 11.67
N GLU A 390 2.13 -19.35 11.70
CA GLU A 390 1.42 -20.54 11.23
C GLU A 390 0.14 -20.09 10.50
N GLY A 391 0.00 -20.46 9.23
CA GLY A 391 -1.09 -19.99 8.38
C GLY A 391 -2.45 -20.61 8.68
N ASP A 392 -2.45 -21.77 9.34
CA ASP A 392 -3.65 -22.48 9.77
C ASP A 392 -3.93 -22.24 11.25
N ILE A 393 -5.02 -21.52 11.55
CA ILE A 393 -5.37 -21.17 12.93
C ILE A 393 -5.57 -22.39 13.84
N GLN A 394 -6.03 -23.52 13.30
CA GLN A 394 -6.21 -24.74 14.09
C GLN A 394 -4.87 -25.40 14.43
N LYS A 395 -3.84 -25.22 13.60
CA LYS A 395 -2.47 -25.65 13.93
C LYS A 395 -1.76 -24.66 14.83
N ALA A 396 -2.00 -23.36 14.62
CA ALA A 396 -1.44 -22.30 15.43
C ALA A 396 -1.93 -22.37 16.88
N VAL A 397 -3.21 -22.72 17.06
CA VAL A 397 -3.86 -22.90 18.36
C VAL A 397 -4.56 -24.26 18.37
N PRO A 398 -3.88 -25.40 18.60
CA PRO A 398 -4.47 -26.76 18.52
C PRO A 398 -5.52 -27.07 19.58
N LYS A 399 -5.44 -26.37 20.70
CA LYS A 399 -6.43 -26.41 21.77
C LYS A 399 -6.81 -24.98 22.08
N LEU A 400 -7.96 -24.53 21.59
CA LEU A 400 -8.65 -23.42 22.25
C LEU A 400 -8.87 -23.87 23.69
N ASN A 401 -8.11 -23.32 24.62
CA ASN A 401 -8.24 -23.70 26.02
C ASN A 401 -9.52 -23.09 26.58
N VAL A 402 -10.66 -23.76 26.40
CA VAL A 402 -11.98 -23.30 26.86
C VAL A 402 -12.35 -23.92 28.21
N ASP A 403 -11.37 -24.43 28.98
CA ASP A 403 -11.65 -25.04 30.28
C ASP A 403 -12.17 -23.96 31.25
N HIS A 404 -13.45 -24.10 31.58
CA HIS A 404 -14.19 -23.23 32.48
C HIS A 404 -14.61 -24.05 33.70
N VAL A 405 -13.74 -24.11 34.70
CA VAL A 405 -13.97 -24.90 35.91
C VAL A 405 -14.49 -24.01 37.02
N LEU A 406 -15.62 -24.38 37.64
CA LEU A 406 -16.12 -23.69 38.83
C LEU A 406 -15.37 -24.16 40.07
N VAL A 407 -14.94 -23.22 40.91
CA VAL A 407 -14.25 -23.52 42.16
C VAL A 407 -15.27 -23.67 43.29
N GLU A 408 -15.31 -24.84 43.93
CA GLU A 408 -16.14 -25.09 45.10
C GLU A 408 -15.90 -24.06 46.21
N ARG A 409 -16.98 -23.56 46.83
CA ARG A 409 -16.94 -22.54 47.89
C ARG A 409 -16.06 -22.91 49.10
N SER A 410 -15.94 -24.20 49.39
CA SER A 410 -15.06 -24.75 50.44
C SER A 410 -13.59 -24.43 50.18
N LYS A 411 -13.19 -24.32 48.90
CA LYS A 411 -11.83 -24.06 48.43
C LYS A 411 -11.50 -22.58 48.31
N TRP A 412 -12.42 -21.68 48.66
CA TRP A 412 -12.20 -20.24 48.57
C TRP A 412 -11.34 -19.75 49.75
N THR A 413 -10.35 -18.91 49.48
CA THR A 413 -9.57 -18.27 50.55
C THR A 413 -10.43 -17.24 51.30
N PRO A 414 -10.04 -16.82 52.52
CA PRO A 414 -10.74 -15.74 53.23
C PRO A 414 -10.84 -14.45 52.41
N PHE A 415 -9.75 -14.08 51.70
CA PHE A 415 -9.74 -12.93 50.80
C PHE A 415 -10.74 -13.08 49.65
N GLU A 416 -10.78 -14.24 49.00
CA GLU A 416 -11.73 -14.51 47.91
C GLU A 416 -13.18 -14.44 48.41
N ARG A 417 -13.47 -15.00 49.58
CA ARG A 417 -14.80 -14.92 50.21
C ARG A 417 -15.22 -13.48 50.48
N LEU A 418 -14.31 -12.66 51.00
CA LEU A 418 -14.56 -11.24 51.25
C LEU A 418 -14.89 -10.49 49.96
N VAL A 419 -14.06 -10.62 48.93
CA VAL A 419 -14.26 -9.94 47.64
C VAL A 419 -15.56 -10.41 46.98
N MET A 420 -15.82 -11.72 46.95
CA MET A 420 -17.04 -12.26 46.36
C MET A 420 -18.30 -11.86 47.15
N ARG A 421 -18.22 -11.73 48.49
CA ARG A 421 -19.30 -11.17 49.31
C ARG A 421 -19.56 -9.70 48.95
N ALA A 422 -18.49 -8.91 48.83
CA ALA A 422 -18.59 -7.51 48.44
C ALA A 422 -19.25 -7.33 47.07
N LEU A 423 -18.87 -8.13 46.08
CA LEU A 423 -19.43 -8.08 44.72
C LEU A 423 -20.88 -8.60 44.65
N ASN A 424 -21.25 -9.61 45.45
CA ASN A 424 -22.62 -10.14 45.49
C ASN A 424 -23.61 -9.21 46.22
N THR A 425 -23.13 -8.37 47.15
CA THR A 425 -23.97 -7.47 47.97
C THR A 425 -24.83 -6.51 47.13
N PRO A 426 -24.32 -5.88 46.06
CA PRO A 426 -25.12 -5.07 45.13
C PRO A 426 -25.68 -5.86 43.92
N SER A 427 -25.89 -7.17 44.02
CA SER A 427 -26.38 -8.01 42.91
C SER A 427 -27.61 -7.48 42.16
N ALA A 428 -28.58 -6.90 42.87
CA ALA A 428 -29.76 -6.29 42.24
C ALA A 428 -29.42 -5.01 41.44
N HIS A 429 -28.35 -4.30 41.77
CA HIS A 429 -27.92 -3.11 41.03
C HIS A 429 -27.19 -3.48 39.73
N TRP A 430 -26.42 -4.57 39.72
CA TRP A 430 -25.78 -5.10 38.49
C TRP A 430 -26.84 -5.46 37.45
N GLU A 431 -27.82 -6.27 37.85
CA GLU A 431 -28.95 -6.66 37.00
C GLU A 431 -29.74 -5.43 36.55
N SER A 432 -30.10 -4.53 37.48
CA SER A 432 -30.89 -3.35 37.14
C SER A 432 -30.19 -2.41 36.15
N ALA A 433 -28.86 -2.32 36.16
CA ALA A 433 -28.11 -1.51 35.19
C ALA A 433 -28.32 -2.03 33.76
N VAL A 434 -28.22 -3.35 33.54
CA VAL A 434 -28.42 -3.97 32.22
C VAL A 434 -29.89 -3.99 31.83
N SER A 435 -30.80 -4.33 32.75
CA SER A 435 -32.25 -4.31 32.48
C SER A 435 -32.77 -2.92 32.10
N GLN A 436 -32.20 -1.85 32.66
CA GLN A 436 -32.53 -0.49 32.26
C GLN A 436 -31.99 -0.12 30.88
N ALA A 437 -30.81 -0.62 30.52
CA ALA A 437 -30.23 -0.45 29.19
C ALA A 437 -31.11 -1.13 28.12
N LEU A 438 -31.44 -2.40 28.33
CA LEU A 438 -32.33 -3.17 27.45
C LEU A 438 -33.70 -2.49 27.26
N ARG A 439 -34.33 -2.04 28.34
CA ARG A 439 -35.63 -1.33 28.26
C ARG A 439 -35.56 -0.04 27.45
N ALA A 440 -34.46 0.71 27.50
CA ALA A 440 -34.31 1.92 26.71
C ALA A 440 -34.18 1.63 25.21
N GLN A 441 -33.75 0.42 24.85
CA GLN A 441 -33.71 -0.07 23.47
C GLN A 441 -35.02 -0.76 23.05
N GLY A 442 -36.06 -0.70 23.88
CA GLY A 442 -37.36 -1.33 23.63
C GLY A 442 -37.41 -2.83 23.95
N ASP A 443 -36.32 -3.41 24.48
CA ASP A 443 -36.26 -4.82 24.87
C ASP A 443 -36.88 -5.02 26.26
N ARG A 444 -37.90 -5.87 26.34
CA ARG A 444 -38.64 -6.21 27.57
C ARG A 444 -38.16 -7.51 28.22
N THR A 445 -37.02 -8.05 27.77
CA THR A 445 -36.40 -9.23 28.35
C THR A 445 -36.17 -9.02 29.86
N THR A 446 -36.63 -9.99 30.65
CA THR A 446 -36.42 -9.97 32.10
C THR A 446 -35.16 -10.74 32.42
N LEU A 447 -34.15 -10.07 32.97
CA LEU A 447 -32.93 -10.72 33.44
C LEU A 447 -33.14 -11.25 34.85
N ASN A 448 -32.79 -12.52 35.06
CA ASN A 448 -32.74 -13.08 36.40
C ASN A 448 -31.48 -12.59 37.12
N LYS A 449 -31.60 -12.42 38.43
CA LYS A 449 -30.42 -12.24 39.29
C LYS A 449 -29.54 -13.48 39.17
N ARG A 450 -28.27 -13.27 38.84
CA ARG A 450 -27.25 -14.32 38.72
C ARG A 450 -26.37 -14.35 39.96
N GLU A 451 -26.03 -15.56 40.40
CA GLU A 451 -25.08 -15.76 41.49
C GLU A 451 -23.65 -15.52 40.99
N LEU A 452 -22.86 -14.71 41.70
CA LEU A 452 -21.44 -14.60 41.38
C LEU A 452 -20.67 -15.74 42.04
N VAL A 453 -20.00 -16.54 41.22
CA VAL A 453 -19.19 -17.68 41.62
C VAL A 453 -17.72 -17.48 41.20
N LEU A 454 -16.83 -18.24 41.83
CA LEU A 454 -15.40 -18.24 41.49
C LEU A 454 -15.11 -19.34 40.48
N GLY A 455 -14.29 -19.05 39.49
CA GLY A 455 -13.87 -20.03 38.50
C GLY A 455 -12.39 -19.98 38.19
N GLU A 456 -11.88 -21.05 37.59
CA GLU A 456 -10.55 -21.13 37.00
C GLU A 456 -10.71 -21.33 35.49
N SER A 457 -10.08 -20.42 34.73
CA SER A 457 -10.00 -20.49 33.28
C SER A 457 -8.65 -19.98 32.80
N ALA A 458 -8.08 -20.65 31.81
CA ALA A 458 -6.86 -20.17 31.17
C ALA A 458 -7.14 -18.94 30.31
N THR A 459 -8.32 -18.83 29.71
CA THR A 459 -8.62 -17.93 28.57
C THR A 459 -9.68 -16.88 28.85
N ALA A 460 -10.56 -17.08 29.83
CA ALA A 460 -11.61 -16.13 30.18
C ALA A 460 -11.28 -15.33 31.45
N ALA A 461 -11.70 -14.07 31.50
CA ALA A 461 -11.69 -13.26 32.74
C ALA A 461 -12.96 -13.49 33.57
N GLY A 462 -14.07 -13.84 32.91
CA GLY A 462 -15.33 -14.28 33.50
C GLY A 462 -16.16 -15.01 32.44
N TRP A 463 -17.20 -15.72 32.86
CA TRP A 463 -18.17 -16.37 31.97
C TRP A 463 -19.50 -16.59 32.66
N THR A 464 -20.56 -16.84 31.91
CA THR A 464 -21.92 -17.04 32.43
C THR A 464 -22.66 -18.07 31.60
N ASP A 465 -23.64 -18.75 32.20
CA ASP A 465 -24.63 -19.55 31.47
C ASP A 465 -25.79 -18.69 30.93
N GLY A 466 -25.73 -17.37 31.11
CA GLY A 466 -26.76 -16.41 30.72
C GLY A 466 -27.99 -16.42 31.64
N ARG A 467 -28.04 -17.29 32.67
CA ARG A 467 -29.27 -17.54 33.43
C ARG A 467 -29.07 -17.56 34.93
N SER A 468 -28.17 -18.40 35.44
CA SER A 468 -28.08 -18.73 36.86
C SER A 468 -26.83 -18.17 37.54
N PHE A 469 -25.68 -18.11 36.83
CA PHE A 469 -24.42 -17.70 37.45
C PHE A 469 -23.56 -16.82 36.56
N ILE A 470 -22.66 -16.06 37.18
CA ILE A 470 -21.51 -15.42 36.55
C ILE A 470 -20.27 -15.87 37.30
N ALA A 471 -19.39 -16.59 36.62
CA ALA A 471 -18.10 -16.99 37.14
C ALA A 471 -17.09 -15.88 36.90
N ILE A 472 -16.39 -15.47 37.95
CA ILE A 472 -15.26 -14.56 37.87
C ILE A 472 -13.99 -15.40 37.97
N GLU A 473 -13.05 -15.20 37.07
CA GLU A 473 -11.81 -15.96 37.10
C GLU A 473 -10.95 -15.52 38.31
N ARG A 474 -10.42 -16.51 39.03
CA ARG A 474 -9.77 -16.38 40.31
C ARG A 474 -8.65 -15.32 40.35
N ARG A 475 -7.84 -15.20 39.30
CA ARG A 475 -6.76 -14.19 39.26
C ARG A 475 -7.29 -12.75 39.18
N GLN A 476 -8.52 -12.54 38.69
CA GLN A 476 -9.13 -11.20 38.61
C GLN A 476 -9.41 -10.60 40.00
N LEU A 477 -9.70 -11.43 41.01
CA LEU A 477 -10.01 -10.93 42.35
C LEU A 477 -8.85 -10.16 43.01
N LYS A 478 -7.61 -10.32 42.52
CA LYS A 478 -6.46 -9.52 42.95
C LYS A 478 -6.65 -8.03 42.70
N GLN A 479 -7.44 -7.65 41.68
CA GLN A 479 -7.74 -6.26 41.36
C GLN A 479 -8.42 -5.52 42.52
N ALA A 480 -9.17 -6.22 43.39
CA ALA A 480 -9.79 -5.59 44.56
C ALA A 480 -8.78 -4.91 45.51
N LYS A 481 -7.49 -5.29 45.44
CA LYS A 481 -6.42 -4.66 46.23
C LYS A 481 -6.08 -3.25 45.77
N GLU A 482 -6.43 -2.90 44.53
CA GLU A 482 -6.23 -1.56 43.95
C GLU A 482 -7.28 -0.55 44.43
N GLY A 483 -8.22 -0.96 45.29
CA GLY A 483 -9.30 -0.10 45.81
C GLY A 483 -10.38 0.17 44.76
N LEU A 484 -10.92 1.39 44.75
CA LEU A 484 -12.05 1.76 43.88
C LEU A 484 -11.81 1.47 42.39
N PRO A 485 -10.64 1.79 41.78
CA PRO A 485 -10.37 1.44 40.37
C PRO A 485 -10.48 -0.06 40.08
N GLY A 486 -10.02 -0.91 41.00
CA GLY A 486 -10.15 -2.36 40.88
C GLY A 486 -11.59 -2.84 40.96
N PHE A 487 -12.41 -2.23 41.80
CA PHE A 487 -13.85 -2.52 41.86
C PHE A 487 -14.62 -2.01 40.64
N VAL A 488 -14.19 -0.92 40.01
CA VAL A 488 -14.73 -0.49 38.71
C VAL A 488 -14.44 -1.54 37.64
N ALA A 489 -13.21 -2.06 37.57
CA ALA A 489 -12.83 -3.07 36.59
C ALA A 489 -13.55 -4.41 36.81
N LEU A 490 -13.66 -4.88 38.07
CA LEU A 490 -14.45 -6.06 38.42
C LEU A 490 -15.95 -5.85 38.14
N GLY A 491 -16.48 -4.65 38.41
CA GLY A 491 -17.85 -4.29 38.08
C GLY A 491 -18.11 -4.34 36.58
N ALA A 492 -17.21 -3.77 35.77
CA ALA A 492 -17.32 -3.78 34.31
C ALA A 492 -17.30 -5.21 33.75
N LEU A 493 -16.50 -6.10 34.33
CA LEU A 493 -16.51 -7.53 34.00
C LEU A 493 -17.86 -8.18 34.32
N ILE A 494 -18.41 -7.95 35.51
CA ILE A 494 -19.73 -8.47 35.89
C ILE A 494 -20.81 -7.95 34.94
N LEU A 495 -20.74 -6.67 34.58
CA LEU A 495 -21.67 -6.04 33.67
C LEU A 495 -21.59 -6.63 32.26
N HIS A 496 -20.37 -6.88 31.77
CA HIS A 496 -20.13 -7.58 30.51
C HIS A 496 -20.82 -8.96 30.49
N GLU A 497 -20.65 -9.74 31.57
CA GLU A 497 -21.28 -11.05 31.67
C GLU A 497 -22.82 -10.96 31.77
N TYR A 498 -23.36 -9.96 32.48
CA TYR A 498 -24.81 -9.74 32.50
C TYR A 498 -25.41 -9.39 31.13
N THR A 499 -24.66 -8.76 30.24
CA THR A 499 -25.10 -8.43 28.87
C THR A 499 -25.35 -9.68 28.03
N HIS A 500 -24.68 -10.79 28.31
CA HIS A 500 -24.91 -12.05 27.61
C HIS A 500 -26.32 -12.60 27.88
N ARG A 501 -27.07 -12.91 26.81
CA ARG A 501 -28.42 -13.50 26.85
C ARG A 501 -28.43 -15.03 26.92
N GLY A 502 -27.29 -15.67 26.68
CA GLY A 502 -27.10 -17.12 26.71
C GLY A 502 -25.73 -17.49 27.28
N ASP A 503 -25.29 -18.73 27.06
CA ASP A 503 -23.96 -19.17 27.49
C ASP A 503 -22.86 -18.34 26.81
N SER A 504 -22.07 -17.61 27.60
CA SER A 504 -21.02 -16.72 27.07
C SER A 504 -19.82 -17.48 26.54
N LYS A 505 -19.71 -18.79 26.78
CA LYS A 505 -18.62 -19.65 26.27
C LYS A 505 -18.62 -19.80 24.75
N SER A 506 -19.77 -19.58 24.10
CA SER A 506 -19.92 -19.71 22.64
C SER A 506 -20.64 -18.52 22.00
N ALA A 507 -20.84 -17.43 22.75
CA ALA A 507 -21.59 -16.27 22.28
C ALA A 507 -20.69 -15.29 21.52
N LEU A 508 -21.13 -14.87 20.33
CA LEU A 508 -20.51 -13.80 19.55
C LEU A 508 -20.98 -12.43 20.07
N HIS A 509 -20.09 -11.43 20.09
CA HIS A 509 -20.44 -10.05 20.42
C HIS A 509 -20.86 -9.31 19.15
N ASP A 510 -22.17 -9.15 18.95
CA ASP A 510 -22.73 -8.33 17.88
C ASP A 510 -22.83 -6.85 18.27
N ALA A 511 -23.32 -6.01 17.34
CA ALA A 511 -23.49 -4.58 17.59
C ALA A 511 -24.44 -4.31 18.78
N ASP A 512 -25.48 -5.12 18.91
CA ASP A 512 -26.47 -5.02 19.98
C ASP A 512 -25.86 -5.30 21.36
N PHE A 513 -24.95 -6.28 21.44
CA PHE A 513 -24.18 -6.57 22.65
C PHE A 513 -23.36 -5.35 23.10
N TYR A 514 -22.56 -4.77 22.19
CA TYR A 514 -21.70 -3.63 22.54
C TYR A 514 -22.51 -2.40 22.93
N GLN A 515 -23.63 -2.14 22.23
CA GLN A 515 -24.51 -1.02 22.55
C GLN A 515 -25.16 -1.21 23.93
N THR A 516 -25.66 -2.42 24.23
CA THR A 516 -26.24 -2.73 25.55
C THR A 516 -25.23 -2.59 26.67
N PHE A 517 -24.00 -3.11 26.48
CA PHE A 517 -22.94 -2.96 27.46
C PHE A 517 -22.57 -1.50 27.71
N HIS A 518 -22.43 -0.70 26.64
CA HIS A 518 -22.16 0.72 26.74
C HIS A 518 -23.26 1.45 27.52
N ASP A 519 -24.52 1.25 27.13
CA ASP A 519 -25.67 1.90 27.76
C ASP A 519 -25.80 1.52 29.24
N ALA A 520 -25.50 0.27 29.59
CA ALA A 520 -25.52 -0.22 30.96
C ALA A 520 -24.40 0.39 31.81
N ALA A 521 -23.19 0.54 31.24
CA ALA A 521 -22.05 1.15 31.93
C ALA A 521 -22.29 2.63 32.24
N MET A 522 -23.12 3.30 31.44
CA MET A 522 -23.53 4.69 31.64
C MET A 522 -24.67 4.86 32.65
N ARG A 523 -25.25 3.78 33.20
CA ARG A 523 -26.34 3.88 34.19
C ARG A 523 -25.80 4.21 35.59
N LEU A 524 -26.53 5.08 36.29
CA LEU A 524 -26.33 5.35 37.72
C LEU A 524 -26.29 4.07 38.57
N LYS A 525 -27.08 3.06 38.20
CA LYS A 525 -27.11 1.76 38.89
C LYS A 525 -25.77 1.04 38.86
N PHE A 526 -25.00 1.16 37.79
CA PHE A 526 -23.65 0.61 37.70
C PHE A 526 -22.72 1.29 38.72
N GLY A 527 -22.72 2.63 38.75
CA GLY A 527 -21.94 3.40 39.73
C GLY A 527 -22.32 3.06 41.19
N GLN A 528 -23.61 3.01 41.50
CA GLN A 528 -24.13 2.61 42.82
C GLN A 528 -23.73 1.19 43.22
N ALA A 529 -23.63 0.29 42.25
CA ALA A 529 -23.22 -1.08 42.49
C ALA A 529 -21.72 -1.16 42.82
N VAL A 530 -20.87 -0.48 42.05
CA VAL A 530 -19.42 -0.40 42.31
C VAL A 530 -19.14 0.23 43.67
N GLU A 531 -19.78 1.36 43.96
CA GLU A 531 -19.64 2.07 45.24
C GLU A 531 -20.01 1.15 46.42
N LYS A 532 -21.18 0.50 46.35
CA LYS A 532 -21.66 -0.40 47.40
C LYS A 532 -20.76 -1.63 47.57
N ALA A 533 -20.25 -2.20 46.48
CA ALA A 533 -19.30 -3.31 46.54
C ALA A 533 -18.00 -2.87 47.23
N HIS A 534 -17.41 -1.75 46.80
CA HIS A 534 -16.19 -1.23 47.38
C HIS A 534 -16.35 -0.86 48.87
N ALA A 535 -17.45 -0.19 49.24
CA ALA A 535 -17.77 0.14 50.62
C ALA A 535 -17.94 -1.12 51.49
N THR A 536 -18.58 -2.16 50.95
CA THR A 536 -18.70 -3.47 51.65
C THR A 536 -17.32 -4.08 51.87
N TYR A 537 -16.46 -4.08 50.85
CA TYR A 537 -15.09 -4.57 51.00
C TYR A 537 -14.32 -3.81 52.08
N LEU A 538 -14.38 -2.48 52.07
CA LEU A 538 -13.70 -1.64 53.08
C LEU A 538 -14.22 -1.87 54.50
N ARG A 539 -15.52 -2.14 54.66
CA ARG A 539 -16.12 -2.41 55.97
C ARG A 539 -15.60 -3.72 56.60
N TYR A 540 -15.39 -4.74 55.76
CA TYR A 540 -15.12 -6.10 56.23
C TYR A 540 -13.64 -6.53 56.07
N LYS A 541 -12.79 -5.75 55.39
CA LYS A 541 -11.38 -6.12 55.13
C LYS A 541 -10.51 -6.27 56.38
N ASP A 542 -10.86 -5.56 57.45
CA ASP A 542 -10.07 -5.53 58.69
C ASP A 542 -10.68 -6.44 59.78
N GLU A 543 -11.77 -7.16 59.49
CA GLU A 543 -12.34 -8.11 60.43
C GLU A 543 -11.44 -9.34 60.62
N PRO A 544 -11.36 -9.93 61.84
CA PRO A 544 -10.47 -11.05 62.14
C PRO A 544 -10.66 -12.27 61.20
N ALA A 545 -11.90 -12.54 60.79
CA ALA A 545 -12.25 -13.62 59.88
C ALA A 545 -11.66 -13.46 58.46
N TYR A 546 -11.25 -12.25 58.08
CA TYR A 546 -10.71 -11.91 56.76
C TYR A 546 -9.28 -11.32 56.83
N ALA A 547 -8.83 -10.89 58.00
CA ALA A 547 -7.50 -10.32 58.27
C ALA A 547 -6.37 -11.35 58.39
N ALA A 548 -6.68 -12.66 58.46
CA ALA A 548 -5.73 -13.77 58.63
C ALA A 548 -4.77 -14.03 57.44
N GLY A 549 -4.59 -13.05 56.54
CA GLY A 549 -3.53 -13.05 55.51
C GLY A 549 -2.21 -12.40 55.97
N LYS A 550 -2.15 -11.83 57.18
CA LYS A 550 -0.95 -11.21 57.75
C LYS A 550 -0.71 -11.65 59.20
N LYS A 551 -0.30 -12.90 59.45
CA LYS A 551 0.59 -13.31 60.56
C LYS A 551 0.87 -14.82 60.47
N GLY A 552 2.03 -15.20 60.99
CA GLY A 552 2.73 -16.44 60.68
C GLY A 552 2.13 -17.72 61.25
N LYS A 553 2.79 -18.84 60.90
CA LYS A 553 2.67 -20.17 61.50
C LYS A 553 2.44 -20.08 63.02
N GLY A 554 1.39 -20.75 63.50
CA GLY A 554 1.11 -20.97 64.92
C GLY A 554 -0.20 -21.76 65.08
N GLN A 555 -0.19 -22.80 65.91
CA GLN A 555 -1.20 -23.86 66.01
C GLN A 555 -2.58 -23.44 66.52
N ALA A 556 -3.59 -24.19 66.03
CA ALA A 556 -4.80 -24.73 66.66
C ALA A 556 -5.81 -23.81 67.38
N ALA A 557 -7.08 -23.89 66.96
CA ALA A 557 -8.13 -24.65 67.67
C ALA A 557 -9.43 -24.64 66.84
N GLU A 558 -10.05 -25.82 66.67
CA GLU A 558 -11.44 -25.95 66.21
C GLU A 558 -12.39 -25.50 67.32
N PRO A 559 -13.54 -24.87 67.00
CA PRO A 559 -14.71 -24.95 67.84
C PRO A 559 -15.72 -25.95 67.25
N GLU A 560 -16.08 -26.92 68.08
CA GLU A 560 -17.23 -27.83 67.90
C GLU A 560 -18.57 -27.06 67.83
N PRO A 561 -19.63 -27.70 67.31
CA PRO A 561 -20.89 -27.04 66.96
C PRO A 561 -21.80 -26.90 68.17
N ASP A 562 -22.29 -25.68 68.42
CA ASP A 562 -23.32 -25.46 69.43
C ASP A 562 -24.69 -25.92 68.92
N ALA A 563 -25.31 -26.75 69.76
CA ALA A 563 -26.62 -27.35 69.59
C ALA A 563 -27.71 -26.28 69.65
N ALA A 564 -28.66 -26.35 68.70
CA ALA A 564 -29.95 -25.71 68.86
C ALA A 564 -30.83 -26.64 69.72
N GLU A 565 -30.91 -26.32 71.01
CA GLU A 565 -32.01 -26.76 71.86
C GLU A 565 -33.32 -26.18 71.31
N GLY A 566 -34.30 -27.06 71.13
CA GLY A 566 -35.68 -26.67 70.91
C GLY A 566 -36.34 -26.32 72.22
N GLU A 567 -37.11 -25.25 72.22
CA GLU A 567 -38.21 -25.06 73.15
C GLU A 567 -39.51 -25.18 72.35
N GLY A 568 -40.29 -26.20 72.70
CA GLY A 568 -41.71 -26.25 72.44
C GLY A 568 -42.45 -26.03 73.75
N ASP A 569 -43.41 -25.13 73.72
CA ASP A 569 -44.80 -25.35 74.18
C ASP A 569 -45.73 -24.39 73.42
#